data_AF-A0A6B2T0N0-F1
#
_entry.id   AF-A0A6B2T0N0-F1
#
_cell.length_a   1.000
_cell.length_b   1.000
_cell.length_c   1.000
_cell.angle_alpha   90.00
_cell.angle_beta   90.00
_cell.angle_gamma   90.00
#
_symmetry.space_group_name_H-M   'P 1'
#
loop_
_entity.id
_entity.type
_entity.pdbx_description
1 polymer ?
#
loop_
_entity_poly.entity_id
_entity_poly.type
_entity_poly.pdbx_seq_one_letter_code
_entity_poly.pdbx_strand_id
1 'polypeptide(L)'
;MTGVTVRIAEHTDDVEACFAVRKDVFVAEQQVPEELEYDEYDARAVHVLAVREDGVPLGTGRLLTGSAAAAKNGGDTTVGALGRLAVTRAA
;
A
#
# COMPACT_ATOMS: atom_id res chain seq x y z
N MET A 1 -8.39 -12.25 -20.34
CA MET A 1 -8.09 -11.44 -19.14
C MET A 1 -7.01 -12.20 -18.39
N THR A 2 -5.84 -11.63 -18.25
CA THR A 2 -4.78 -12.16 -17.38
C THR A 2 -5.29 -12.10 -15.95
N GLY A 3 -5.11 -13.17 -15.18
CA GLY A 3 -5.56 -13.23 -13.80
C GLY A 3 -4.81 -12.25 -12.91
N VAL A 4 -5.48 -11.79 -11.85
CA VAL A 4 -4.88 -10.99 -10.77
C VAL A 4 -5.11 -11.74 -9.46
N THR A 5 -4.05 -11.89 -8.67
CA THR A 5 -4.10 -12.42 -7.32
C THR A 5 -3.83 -11.31 -6.32
N VAL A 6 -4.54 -11.31 -5.19
CA VAL A 6 -4.34 -10.35 -4.11
C VAL A 6 -3.95 -11.11 -2.86
N ARG A 7 -2.93 -10.63 -2.16
CA ARG A 7 -2.42 -11.24 -0.94
C ARG A 7 -1.95 -10.19 0.05
N ILE A 8 -1.88 -10.58 1.32
CA ILE A 8 -1.18 -9.79 2.34
C ILE A 8 0.32 -9.90 2.07
N ALA A 9 1.04 -8.78 2.18
CA ALA A 9 2.48 -8.73 2.08
C ALA A 9 3.09 -9.22 3.40
N GLU A 10 3.52 -10.47 3.43
CA GLU A 10 4.11 -11.12 4.63
C GLU A 10 5.64 -11.14 4.57
N HIS A 11 6.20 -11.07 3.36
CA HIS A 11 7.65 -11.09 3.13
C HIS A 11 8.17 -9.72 2.71
N THR A 12 9.47 -9.49 2.96
CA THR A 12 10.15 -8.23 2.61
C THR A 12 9.94 -7.87 1.14
N ASP A 13 10.11 -8.82 0.23
CA ASP A 13 9.94 -8.63 -1.21
C ASP A 13 8.53 -8.13 -1.59
N ASP A 14 7.51 -8.54 -0.84
CA ASP A 14 6.13 -8.12 -1.05
C ASP A 14 5.91 -6.66 -0.64
N VAL A 15 6.51 -6.29 0.49
CA VAL A 15 6.45 -4.94 1.03
C VAL A 15 7.21 -3.99 0.11
N GLU A 16 8.38 -4.40 -0.38
CA GLU A 16 9.15 -3.68 -1.38
C GLU A 16 8.37 -3.51 -2.70
N ALA A 17 7.64 -4.55 -3.15
CA ALA A 17 6.76 -4.46 -4.30
C ALA A 17 5.59 -3.48 -4.08
N CYS A 18 4.99 -3.45 -2.88
CA CYS A 18 3.98 -2.45 -2.52
C CYS A 18 4.56 -1.03 -2.63
N PHE A 19 5.77 -0.83 -2.13
CA PHE A 19 6.44 0.46 -2.16
C PHE A 19 6.81 0.90 -3.58
N ALA A 20 7.23 -0.03 -4.43
CA ALA A 20 7.47 0.24 -5.85
C ALA A 20 6.21 0.75 -6.55
N VAL A 21 5.07 0.05 -6.36
CA VAL A 21 3.77 0.49 -6.92
C VAL A 21 3.39 1.89 -6.43
N ARG A 22 3.57 2.17 -5.12
CA ARG A 22 3.30 3.49 -4.54
C ARG A 22 4.20 4.57 -5.13
N LYS A 23 5.49 4.30 -5.31
CA LYS A 23 6.44 5.24 -5.90
C LYS A 23 6.08 5.56 -7.35
N ASP A 24 5.73 4.55 -8.15
CA ASP A 24 5.31 4.74 -9.53
C ASP A 24 4.05 5.62 -9.61
N VAL A 25 3.06 5.36 -8.77
CA VAL A 25 1.77 6.07 -8.81
C VAL A 25 1.84 7.44 -8.13
N PHE A 26 2.27 7.51 -6.88
CA PHE A 26 2.23 8.74 -6.11
C PHE A 26 3.37 9.69 -6.49
N VAL A 27 4.60 9.20 -6.61
CA VAL A 27 5.75 10.05 -6.93
C VAL A 27 5.84 10.30 -8.43
N ALA A 28 5.98 9.24 -9.23
CA ALA A 28 6.28 9.40 -10.66
C ALA A 28 5.07 9.88 -11.48
N GLU A 29 3.85 9.46 -11.16
CA GLU A 29 2.63 9.90 -11.87
C GLU A 29 1.99 11.12 -11.22
N GLN A 30 1.68 11.08 -9.92
CA GLN A 30 0.92 12.13 -9.24
C GLN A 30 1.80 13.27 -8.70
N GLN A 31 3.12 13.17 -8.82
CA GLN A 31 4.08 14.21 -8.40
C GLN A 31 4.01 14.53 -6.90
N VAL A 32 3.67 13.54 -6.06
CA VAL A 32 3.83 13.62 -4.61
C VAL A 32 5.33 13.63 -4.29
N PRO A 33 5.83 14.58 -3.47
CA PRO A 33 7.23 14.57 -3.04
C PRO A 33 7.63 13.23 -2.40
N GLU A 34 8.77 12.68 -2.80
CA GLU A 34 9.22 11.35 -2.38
C GLU A 34 9.39 11.26 -0.85
N GLU A 35 9.81 12.34 -0.22
CA GLU A 35 9.96 12.42 1.24
C GLU A 35 8.63 12.33 2.02
N LEU A 36 7.49 12.56 1.36
CA LEU A 36 6.15 12.44 1.95
C LEU A 36 5.51 11.07 1.73
N GLU A 37 6.12 10.25 0.87
CA GLU A 37 5.51 8.98 0.48
C GLU A 37 5.56 7.97 1.62
N TYR A 38 6.71 7.89 2.30
CA TYR A 38 6.92 6.98 3.43
C TYR A 38 6.63 7.68 4.75
N ASP A 39 5.94 6.98 5.65
CA ASP A 39 5.69 7.47 7.00
C ASP A 39 6.02 6.41 8.06
N GLU A 40 6.04 6.83 9.33
CA GLU A 40 6.32 5.96 10.48
C GLU A 40 5.35 4.76 10.62
N TYR A 41 4.21 4.79 9.94
CA TYR A 41 3.23 3.72 10.02
C TYR A 41 3.55 2.57 9.07
N ASP A 42 4.35 2.79 8.03
CA ASP A 42 4.64 1.79 7.00
C ASP A 42 5.28 0.51 7.56
N ALA A 43 6.15 0.61 8.56
CA ALA A 43 6.82 -0.55 9.17
C ALA A 43 5.90 -1.45 10.01
N ARG A 44 4.72 -0.96 10.42
CA ARG A 44 3.79 -1.65 11.33
C ARG A 44 2.40 -1.89 10.74
N ALA A 45 2.21 -1.50 9.48
CA ALA A 45 0.94 -1.64 8.79
C ALA A 45 0.81 -3.01 8.14
N VAL A 46 -0.44 -3.43 7.92
CA VAL A 46 -0.73 -4.52 7.00
C VAL A 46 -0.75 -3.93 5.59
N HIS A 47 0.10 -4.44 4.70
CA HIS A 47 0.06 -4.09 3.29
C HIS A 47 -0.57 -5.23 2.50
N VAL A 48 -1.33 -4.88 1.46
CA VAL A 48 -1.88 -5.83 0.50
C VAL A 48 -1.26 -5.55 -0.86
N LEU A 49 -0.94 -6.61 -1.60
CA LEU A 49 -0.33 -6.55 -2.92
C LEU A 49 -1.24 -7.27 -3.93
N ALA A 50 -1.52 -6.59 -5.04
CA ALA A 50 -2.17 -7.18 -6.22
C ALA A 50 -1.11 -7.46 -7.27
N VAL A 51 -1.05 -8.72 -7.73
CA VAL A 51 -0.04 -9.22 -8.67
C VAL A 51 -0.71 -9.93 -9.83
N ARG A 52 -0.26 -9.63 -11.05
CA ARG A 52 -0.67 -10.35 -12.26
C ARG A 52 -0.06 -11.76 -12.29
N GLU A 53 -0.65 -12.67 -13.05
CA GLU A 53 -0.15 -14.06 -13.22
C GLU A 53 1.33 -14.17 -13.62
N ASP A 54 1.88 -13.19 -14.33
CA ASP A 54 3.30 -13.14 -14.73
C ASP A 54 4.23 -12.53 -13.67
N GLY A 55 3.70 -12.28 -12.46
CA GLY A 55 4.46 -11.76 -11.33
C GLY A 55 4.57 -10.23 -11.27
N VAL A 56 3.99 -9.51 -12.23
CA VAL A 56 4.05 -8.04 -12.24
C VAL A 56 3.18 -7.46 -11.11
N PRO A 57 3.75 -6.64 -10.19
CA PRO A 57 2.98 -5.89 -9.21
C PRO A 57 2.09 -4.86 -9.92
N LEU A 58 0.78 -4.90 -9.65
CA LEU A 58 -0.18 -4.01 -10.29
C LEU A 58 -0.79 -2.99 -9.33
N GLY A 59 -0.92 -3.34 -8.05
CA GLY A 59 -1.64 -2.52 -7.08
C GLY A 59 -1.27 -2.83 -5.65
N THR A 60 -1.57 -1.89 -4.76
CA THR A 60 -1.35 -2.04 -3.32
C THR A 60 -2.32 -1.21 -2.49
N GLY A 61 -2.41 -1.54 -1.22
CA GLY A 61 -3.11 -0.77 -0.20
C GLY A 61 -2.53 -1.03 1.18
N ARG A 62 -2.79 -0.13 2.11
CA ARG A 62 -2.34 -0.20 3.50
C ARG A 62 -3.51 -0.14 4.46
N LEU A 63 -3.52 -1.03 5.45
CA LEU A 63 -4.43 -1.02 6.59
C LEU A 63 -3.65 -0.74 7.88
N LEU A 64 -4.09 0.29 8.60
CA LEU A 64 -3.71 0.54 9.99
C LEU A 64 -4.82 0.07 10.92
N THR A 65 -4.44 -0.40 12.11
CA THR A 65 -5.36 -0.78 13.20
C THR A 65 -4.88 -0.20 14.54
N GLY A 66 -5.74 -0.22 15.56
CA GLY A 66 -5.39 0.21 16.92
C GLY A 66 -5.00 1.70 16.99
N SER A 67 -3.96 2.03 17.77
CA SER A 67 -3.54 3.42 17.99
C SER A 67 -3.09 4.14 16.71
N ALA A 68 -2.48 3.42 15.77
CA ALA A 68 -2.08 3.96 14.48
C ALA A 68 -3.28 4.40 13.63
N ALA A 69 -4.37 3.63 13.65
CA ALA A 69 -5.61 4.01 12.98
C ALA A 69 -6.35 5.12 13.75
N ALA A 70 -6.40 5.04 15.08
CA ALA A 70 -7.02 6.04 15.93
C ALA A 70 -6.43 7.44 15.70
N ALA A 71 -5.12 7.55 15.47
CA ALA A 71 -4.45 8.81 15.11
C ALA A 71 -4.97 9.44 13.80
N LYS A 72 -5.61 8.65 12.92
CA LYS A 72 -6.26 9.11 11.68
C LYS A 72 -7.78 9.28 11.83
N ASN A 73 -8.38 8.67 12.85
CA ASN A 73 -9.84 8.55 13.02
C ASN A 73 -10.36 9.25 14.30
N GLY A 74 -9.72 10.34 14.73
CA GLY A 74 -10.21 11.13 15.87
C GLY A 74 -10.12 10.42 17.24
N GLY A 75 -9.23 9.43 17.38
CA GLY A 75 -9.02 8.69 18.62
C GLY A 75 -9.80 7.39 18.77
N ASP A 76 -10.64 7.01 17.80
CA ASP A 76 -11.39 5.76 17.85
C ASP A 76 -10.48 4.55 17.53
N THR A 77 -10.25 3.70 18.53
CA THR A 77 -9.41 2.50 18.40
C THR A 77 -10.14 1.30 17.78
N THR A 78 -11.44 1.39 17.57
CA THR A 78 -12.27 0.31 17.01
C THR A 78 -12.36 0.37 15.48
N VAL A 79 -11.95 1.49 14.88
CA VAL A 79 -12.03 1.73 13.44
C VAL A 79 -10.64 1.68 12.82
N GLY A 80 -10.44 0.80 11.84
CA GLY A 80 -9.22 0.75 11.02
C GLY A 80 -9.10 1.95 10.08
N ALA A 81 -7.90 2.20 9.57
CA ALA A 81 -7.67 3.25 8.56
C ALA A 81 -7.02 2.64 7.31
N LEU A 82 -7.74 2.71 6.19
CA LEU A 82 -7.22 2.35 4.87
C LEU A 82 -6.56 3.56 4.22
N GLY A 83 -5.42 3.34 3.57
CA GLY A 83 -4.70 4.39 2.84
C GLY A 83 -3.67 3.80 1.90
N ARG A 84 -2.89 4.67 1.25
CA ARG A 84 -1.85 4.28 0.28
C ARG A 84 -2.38 3.33 -0.82
N LEU A 85 -3.63 3.53 -1.22
CA LEU A 85 -4.29 2.76 -2.28
C LEU A 85 -3.78 3.25 -3.62
N ALA A 86 -3.05 2.41 -4.33
CA ALA A 86 -2.44 2.73 -5.62
C ALA A 86 -2.60 1.56 -6.58
N VAL A 87 -2.89 1.85 -7.84
CA VAL A 87 -2.94 0.87 -8.94
C VAL A 87 -2.22 1.48 -10.12
N THR A 88 -1.27 0.73 -10.69
CA THR A 88 -0.50 1.16 -11.86
C THR A 88 -1.35 1.16 -13.13
N ARG A 89 -0.93 1.91 -14.15
CA ARG A 89 -1.58 1.90 -15.47
C ARG A 89 -1.46 0.58 -16.24
N ALA A 90 -0.64 -0.36 -15.75
CA ALA A 90 -0.43 -1.67 -16.36
C ALA A 90 -1.50 -2.71 -15.95
N ALA A 91 -2.43 -2.33 -15.06
CA ALA A 91 -3.53 -3.16 -14.58
C ALA A 91 -4.68 -3.30 -15.59
#